data_AF-A0A949HJ73-F1
#
_entry.id   AF-A0A949HJ73-F1
#
_cell.length_a   1.000
_cell.length_b   1.000
_cell.length_c   1.000
_cell.angle_alpha   90.00
_cell.angle_beta   90.00
_cell.angle_gamma   90.00
#
_symmetry.space_group_name_H-M   'P 1'
#
loop_
_entity.id
_entity.type
_entity.pdbx_description
1 polymer ?
#
loop_
_entity_poly.entity_id
_entity_poly.type
_entity_poly.pdbx_seq_one_letter_code
_entity_poly.pdbx_strand_id
1 'polypeptide(L)' 'TTLEGKAAGELAVRARQAGVPAFAVVGQDGLELLDRRILDLHAVIEAGDEKALRAAGRELAEYL' A
#
# COMPACT_ATOMS: atom_id res chain seq x y z
N THR A 1 15.74 1.01 -4.07
CA THR A 1 15.19 0.29 -5.26
C THR A 1 14.01 1.10 -5.74
N THR A 2 13.99 1.56 -7.00
CA THR A 2 12.99 2.57 -7.43
C THR A 2 11.59 1.97 -7.60
N LEU A 3 10.58 2.76 -7.23
CA LEU A 3 9.14 2.45 -7.42
C LEU A 3 8.62 2.85 -8.80
N GLU A 4 9.30 3.80 -9.43
CA GLU A 4 8.96 4.34 -10.73
C GLU A 4 9.00 3.25 -11.81
N GLY A 5 7.91 3.14 -12.59
CA GLY A 5 7.76 2.11 -13.62
C GLY A 5 7.38 0.71 -13.11
N LYS A 6 7.26 0.50 -11.79
CA LYS A 6 6.72 -0.77 -11.25
C LYS A 6 5.21 -0.71 -11.15
N ALA A 7 4.55 -1.84 -11.44
CA ALA A 7 3.08 -1.93 -11.47
C ALA A 7 2.40 -1.42 -10.18
N ALA A 8 2.90 -1.79 -9.01
CA ALA A 8 2.35 -1.34 -7.73
C ALA A 8 2.48 0.19 -7.53
N GLY A 9 3.62 0.78 -7.94
CA GLY A 9 3.84 2.21 -7.87
C GLY A 9 2.92 2.98 -8.83
N GLU A 10 2.81 2.49 -10.07
CA GLU A 10 1.92 3.08 -11.08
C GLU A 10 0.44 3.01 -10.66
N LEU A 11 0.01 1.90 -10.05
CA LEU A 11 -1.35 1.76 -9.53
C LEU A 11 -1.65 2.80 -8.45
N ALA A 12 -0.75 2.99 -7.48
CA ALA A 12 -0.91 3.98 -6.42
C ALA A 12 -0.95 5.41 -6.98
N VAL A 13 -0.06 5.74 -7.92
CA VAL A 13 -0.05 7.05 -8.58
C VAL A 13 -1.36 7.33 -9.31
N ARG A 14 -1.90 6.35 -10.05
CA ARG A 14 -3.18 6.50 -10.76
C ARG A 14 -4.37 6.61 -9.82
N ALA A 15 -4.38 5.83 -8.74
CA ALA A 15 -5.41 5.92 -7.71
C ALA A 15 -5.44 7.34 -7.11
N ARG A 16 -4.27 7.88 -6.74
CA ARG A 16 -4.13 9.26 -6.27
C ARG A 16 -4.65 10.28 -7.29
N GLN A 17 -4.26 10.16 -8.55
CA GLN A 17 -4.71 11.06 -9.63
C GLN A 17 -6.24 11.00 -9.84
N ALA A 18 -6.86 9.85 -9.57
CA ALA A 18 -8.30 9.66 -9.64
C ALA A 18 -9.04 10.03 -8.33
N GLY A 19 -8.33 10.43 -7.27
CA GLY A 19 -8.93 10.70 -5.95
C GLY A 19 -9.43 9.43 -5.24
N VAL A 20 -8.93 8.25 -5.61
CA VAL A 20 -9.28 6.96 -5.00
C VAL A 20 -8.20 6.61 -3.96
N PRO A 21 -8.57 6.34 -2.69
CA PRO A 21 -7.60 5.90 -1.69
C PRO A 21 -6.89 4.61 -2.09
N ALA A 22 -5.58 4.57 -1.92
CA ALA A 22 -4.76 3.39 -2.16
C ALA A 22 -4.21 2.83 -0.84
N PHE A 23 -4.23 1.51 -0.73
CA PHE A 23 -3.72 0.77 0.43
C PHE A 23 -2.79 -0.34 -0.04
N ALA A 24 -1.84 -0.73 0.81
CA ALA A 24 -0.92 -1.82 0.51
C ALA A 24 -0.89 -2.86 1.64
N VAL A 25 -0.97 -4.13 1.28
CA VAL A 25 -0.68 -5.27 2.16
C VAL A 25 0.51 -6.01 1.58
N VAL A 26 1.60 -6.10 2.34
CA VAL A 26 2.90 -6.57 1.84
C VAL A 26 3.54 -7.55 2.81
N GLY A 27 4.41 -8.44 2.33
CA GLY A 27 5.15 -9.34 3.22
C GLY A 27 6.20 -8.61 4.07
N GLN A 28 6.79 -7.53 3.53
CA GLN A 28 7.73 -6.64 4.19
C GLN A 28 7.61 -5.24 3.58
N ASP A 29 7.65 -4.21 4.41
CA ASP A 29 7.62 -2.82 4.01
C ASP A 29 9.04 -2.26 3.95
N GLY A 30 9.60 -2.28 2.74
CA GLY A 30 10.89 -1.68 2.44
C GLY A 30 10.80 -0.22 1.96
N LEU A 31 9.65 0.44 2.11
CA LEU A 31 9.48 1.82 1.65
C LEU A 31 10.12 2.79 2.64
N GLU A 32 10.94 3.70 2.11
CA GLU A 32 11.40 4.85 2.87
C GLU A 32 10.26 5.88 3.04
N LEU A 33 10.41 6.80 4.00
CA LEU A 33 9.40 7.83 4.28
C LEU A 33 9.05 8.68 3.04
N LEU A 34 10.04 8.95 2.18
CA LEU A 34 9.84 9.71 0.94
C LEU A 34 9.00 8.91 -0.05
N ASP A 35 9.32 7.63 -0.23
CA ASP A 35 8.61 6.73 -1.13
C ASP A 35 7.13 6.61 -0.75
N ARG A 36 6.84 6.48 0.55
CA ARG A 36 5.46 6.45 1.05
C ARG A 36 4.69 7.73 0.71
N ARG A 37 5.33 8.90 0.82
CA ARG A 37 4.70 10.20 0.47
C ARG A 37 4.48 10.36 -1.02
N ILE A 38 5.38 9.86 -1.86
CA ILE A 38 5.24 9.94 -3.32
C ILE A 38 4.02 9.14 -3.77
N LEU A 39 3.86 7.91 -3.23
CA LEU A 39 2.76 7.02 -3.58
C LEU A 39 1.41 7.43 -2.98
N ASP A 40 1.42 8.21 -1.90
CA ASP A 40 0.21 8.64 -1.18
C ASP A 40 -0.68 7.47 -0.73
N LEU A 41 -0.03 6.42 -0.18
CA LEU A 41 -0.72 5.28 0.40
C LEU A 41 -1.35 5.68 1.74
N HIS A 42 -2.63 5.37 1.91
CA HIS A 42 -3.37 5.69 3.13
C HIS A 42 -2.92 4.80 4.30
N ALA A 43 -2.64 3.51 4.03
CA ALA A 43 -2.03 2.60 4.97
C ALA A 43 -1.15 1.56 4.25
N VAL A 44 -0.10 1.12 4.95
CA VAL A 44 0.73 -0.03 4.57
C VAL A 44 0.70 -1.02 5.73
N ILE A 45 0.25 -2.24 5.47
CA ILE A 45 0.11 -3.29 6.48
C ILE A 45 1.06 -4.42 6.11
N GLU A 46 1.95 -4.78 7.03
CA GLU A 46 2.80 -5.96 6.86
C GLU A 46 2.04 -7.23 7.26
N ALA A 47 2.00 -8.21 6.36
CA ALA A 47 1.38 -9.49 6.56
C ALA A 47 2.18 -10.59 5.84
N GLY A 48 2.97 -11.35 6.61
CA GLY A 48 3.86 -12.40 6.09
C GLY A 48 3.25 -13.80 6.05
N ASP A 49 2.06 -14.01 6.62
CA ASP A 49 1.39 -15.31 6.66
C ASP A 49 -0.13 -15.20 6.45
N GLU A 50 -0.81 -16.34 6.28
CA GLU A 50 -2.25 -16.38 6.01
C GLU A 50 -3.09 -15.71 7.11
N LYS A 51 -2.71 -15.91 8.38
CA LYS A 51 -3.46 -15.36 9.52
C LYS A 51 -3.33 -13.83 9.53
N ALA A 52 -2.13 -13.32 9.27
CA ALA A 52 -1.85 -11.90 9.16
C ALA A 52 -2.60 -11.27 7.97
N LEU A 53 -2.66 -11.95 6.81
CA LEU A 53 -3.42 -11.46 5.65
C LEU A 53 -4.92 -11.32 5.97
N ARG A 54 -5.49 -12.28 6.70
CA ARG A 54 -6.89 -12.21 7.15
C ARG A 54 -7.13 -11.07 8.15
N ALA A 55 -6.15 -10.77 9.00
CA ALA A 55 -6.23 -9.65 9.93
C ALA A 55 -6.12 -8.30 9.19
N ALA A 56 -5.16 -8.17 8.27
CA ALA A 56 -4.98 -7.00 7.43
C ALA A 56 -6.25 -6.68 6.62
N GLY A 57 -6.94 -7.71 6.10
CA GLY A 57 -8.22 -7.50 5.40
C GLY A 57 -9.33 -6.95 6.30
N ARG A 58 -9.36 -7.32 7.59
CA ARG A 58 -10.31 -6.74 8.56
C ARG A 58 -9.95 -5.31 8.91
N GLU A 59 -8.66 -5.04 9.12
CA GLU A 59 -8.14 -3.70 9.40
C GLU A 59 -8.42 -2.75 8.22
N LEU A 60 -8.23 -3.20 6.98
CA LEU A 60 -8.59 -2.43 5.79
C LEU A 60 -10.06 -2.03 5.75
N ALA A 61 -10.95 -2.89 6.23
CA ALA A 61 -12.38 -2.60 6.27
C ALA A 61 -12.74 -1.49 7.26
N GLU A 62 -11.88 -1.17 8.23
CA GLU A 62 -12.10 -0.05 9.17
C GLU A 62 -11.78 1.31 8.56
N TYR A 63 -11.08 1.36 7.42
CA TYR A 63 -10.78 2.58 6.67
C TYR A 63 -11.87 2.96 5.64
N LEU A 64 -12.89 2.12 5.44
CA LEU A 64 -13.97 2.29 4.47
C LEU A 64 -15.28 2.71 5.14
#